data_AF-A0A496TNM7-F1
#
_entry.id   AF-A0A496TNM7-F1
#
_cell.length_a   1.000
_cell.length_b   1.000
_cell.length_c   1.000
_cell.angle_alpha   90.00
_cell.angle_beta   90.00
_cell.angle_gamma   90.00
#
_symmetry.space_group_name_H-M   'P 1'
#
loop_
_entity.id
_entity.type
_entity.pdbx_description
1 polymer ?
#
loop_
_entity_poly.entity_id
_entity_poly.type
_entity_poly.pdbx_seq_one_letter_code
_entity_poly.pdbx_strand_id
1 'polypeptide(L)' 'TISVPIDEIIIEHLQKFGWKHEVTFIDTIVSRVMFESNINPASGEKNSRIKTEHLVVLKRNE' A
#
# COMPACT_ATOMS: atom_id res chain seq x y z
N THR A 1 16.06 -3.19 1.11
CA THR A 1 15.32 -2.56 0.00
C THR A 1 14.48 -1.45 0.59
N ILE A 2 14.43 -0.29 -0.04
CA ILE A 2 13.58 0.83 0.41
C ILE A 2 12.14 0.47 0.00
N SER A 3 11.21 0.51 0.94
CA SER A 3 9.78 0.30 0.65
C SER A 3 9.29 1.45 -0.22
N VAL A 4 8.59 1.16 -1.31
CA VAL A 4 7.98 2.19 -2.16
C VAL A 4 6.77 2.77 -1.42
N PRO A 5 6.70 4.10 -1.16
CA PRO A 5 5.56 4.72 -0.48
C PRO A 5 4.39 4.91 -1.46
N ILE A 6 3.66 3.82 -1.75
CA ILE A 6 2.60 3.79 -2.77
C ILE A 6 1.47 4.76 -2.42
N ASP A 7 1.11 4.87 -1.15
CA ASP A 7 0.08 5.78 -0.64
C ASP A 7 0.43 7.25 -0.92
N GLU A 8 1.67 7.67 -0.64
CA GLU A 8 2.15 9.03 -0.95
C GLU A 8 2.10 9.30 -2.45
N ILE A 9 2.59 8.37 -3.28
CA ILE A 9 2.57 8.50 -4.74
C ILE A 9 1.13 8.68 -5.26
N ILE A 10 0.19 7.90 -4.73
CA ILE A 10 -1.23 7.99 -5.11
C ILE A 10 -1.83 9.34 -4.68
N ILE A 11 -1.54 9.80 -3.45
CA ILE A 11 -2.00 11.09 -2.93
C ILE A 11 -1.50 12.23 -3.82
N GLU A 12 -0.19 12.30 -4.06
CA GLU A 12 0.43 13.34 -4.89
C GLU A 12 -0.13 13.33 -6.32
N HIS A 13 -0.32 12.14 -6.88
CA HIS A 13 -0.88 12.00 -8.22
C HIS A 13 -2.30 12.54 -8.27
N LEU A 14 -3.19 12.11 -7.38
CA LEU A 14 -4.59 12.49 -7.39
C LEU A 14 -4.80 13.96 -7.00
N GLN A 15 -3.93 14.55 -6.19
CA GLN A 15 -3.94 15.98 -5.91
C GLN A 15 -3.78 16.82 -7.18
N LYS A 16 -2.98 16.38 -8.16
CA LYS A 16 -2.87 17.04 -9.47
C LYS A 16 -4.18 17.02 -10.28
N PHE A 17 -5.13 16.15 -9.93
CA PHE A 17 -6.45 16.03 -10.57
C PHE A 17 -7.58 16.67 -9.74
N GLY A 18 -7.25 17.52 -8.76
CA GLY A 18 -8.22 18.26 -7.97
C GLY A 18 -8.81 17.49 -6.79
N TRP A 19 -8.18 16.38 -6.39
CA TRP A 19 -8.50 15.70 -5.14
C TRP A 19 -7.74 16.34 -3.97
N LYS A 20 -8.37 16.39 -2.81
CA LYS A 20 -7.75 16.81 -1.55
C LYS A 20 -7.65 15.61 -0.64
N HIS A 21 -6.48 15.38 -0.06
CA HIS A 21 -6.29 14.32 0.93
C HIS A 21 -6.90 14.74 2.26
N GLU A 22 -7.66 13.85 2.88
CA GLU A 22 -8.32 14.09 4.17
C GLU A 22 -7.66 13.28 5.29
N VAL A 23 -7.45 11.98 5.09
CA VAL A 23 -6.83 11.10 6.08
C VAL A 23 -6.32 9.81 5.42
N THR A 24 -5.27 9.22 6.00
CA THR A 24 -4.83 7.86 5.68
C THR A 24 -4.95 7.00 6.93
N PHE A 25 -5.63 5.86 6.84
CA PHE A 25 -5.65 4.84 7.88
C PHE A 25 -4.64 3.77 7.53
N ILE A 26 -3.80 3.39 8.50
CA ILE A 26 -2.78 2.36 8.35
C ILE A 26 -3.13 1.22 9.27
N ASP A 27 -3.34 0.03 8.71
CA ASP A 27 -3.56 -1.20 9.46
C ASP A 27 -2.45 -2.22 9.17
N THR A 28 -2.24 -3.14 10.11
CA THR A 28 -1.29 -4.24 9.93
C THR A 28 -2.00 -5.42 9.31
N ILE A 29 -1.47 -5.94 8.20
CA ILE A 29 -2.02 -7.15 7.58
C ILE A 29 -1.60 -8.35 8.43
N VAL A 30 -2.51 -8.83 9.26
CA VAL A 30 -2.34 -10.10 10.00
C VAL A 30 -2.80 -11.25 9.11
N SER A 31 -2.05 -11.49 8.02
CA SER A 31 -2.30 -12.62 7.14
C SER A 31 -2.00 -13.92 7.89
N ARG A 32 -3.01 -14.77 8.09
CA ARG A 32 -2.80 -16.20 8.41
C ARG A 32 -2.88 -16.99 7.12
N VAL A 33 -1.78 -17.09 6.38
CA VAL A 33 -1.74 -18.00 5.22
C VAL A 33 -1.52 -19.43 5.70
N MET A 34 -2.17 -20.40 5.06
CA MET A 34 -1.94 -21.82 5.36
C MET A 34 -0.50 -22.27 5.07
N PHE A 35 0.22 -21.55 4.18
CA PHE A 35 1.63 -21.81 3.86
C PHE A 35 2.39 -20.50 3.63
N GLU A 36 3.22 -20.11 4.58
CA GLU A 36 4.18 -19.01 4.42
C GLU A 36 5.41 -19.51 3.66
N SER A 37 5.50 -19.22 2.36
CA SER A 37 6.75 -19.42 1.62
C SER A 37 7.65 -18.18 1.80
N ASN A 38 8.83 -18.38 2.38
CA ASN A 38 9.87 -17.35 2.51
C ASN A 38 10.40 -16.86 1.15
N ILE A 39 10.17 -17.65 0.11
CA ILE A 39 10.55 -17.40 -1.28
C ILE A 39 9.27 -17.35 -2.11
N ASN A 40 9.14 -16.35 -2.97
CA ASN A 40 8.06 -16.28 -3.93
C ASN A 40 8.27 -17.38 -4.99
N PRO A 41 7.36 -18.38 -5.11
CA PRO A 41 7.56 -19.49 -6.04
C PRO A 41 7.57 -19.05 -7.51
N ALA A 42 7.00 -17.89 -7.84
CA ALA A 42 6.98 -17.36 -9.21
C ALA A 42 8.27 -16.61 -9.59
N SER A 43 8.96 -15.98 -8.63
CA SER A 43 10.16 -15.18 -8.91
C SER A 43 11.46 -15.74 -8.33
N GLY A 44 11.39 -16.69 -7.39
CA GLY A 44 12.57 -17.21 -6.68
C GLY A 44 13.19 -16.23 -5.69
N GLU A 45 12.61 -15.03 -5.53
CA GLU A 45 13.13 -14.00 -4.64
C GLU A 45 12.54 -14.09 -3.24
N LYS A 46 13.25 -13.51 -2.27
CA LYS A 46 12.79 -13.45 -0.88
C LYS A 46 11.47 -12.69 -0.84
N ASN A 47 10.47 -13.33 -0.25
CA ASN A 47 9.11 -12.82 -0.22
C ASN A 47 9.04 -11.57 0.68
N SER A 48 8.94 -10.39 0.06
CA SER A 48 8.69 -9.11 0.74
C SER A 48 7.22 -8.72 0.59
N ARG A 49 6.30 -9.60 1.03
CA ARG A 49 4.87 -9.28 1.10
C ARG A 49 4.64 -7.98 1.87
N ILE A 50 3.66 -7.23 1.40
CA ILE A 50 3.17 -6.00 2.03
C ILE A 50 2.67 -6.38 3.44
N LYS A 51 3.20 -5.69 4.46
CA LYS A 51 2.87 -5.95 5.87
C LYS A 51 1.78 -5.02 6.41
N THR A 52 1.50 -3.93 5.70
CA THR A 52 0.56 -2.89 6.11
C THR A 52 -0.42 -2.58 4.99
N GLU A 53 -1.67 -2.36 5.34
CA GLU A 53 -2.70 -1.88 4.42
C GLU A 53 -2.92 -0.39 4.69
N HIS A 54 -2.95 0.42 3.62
CA HIS A 54 -3.11 1.86 3.71
C HIS A 54 -4.42 2.25 3.01
N LEU A 55 -5.42 2.71 3.75
CA LEU A 55 -6.67 3.25 3.22
C LEU A 55 -6.57 4.77 3.13
N VAL A 56 -6.49 5.29 1.91
CA VAL A 56 -6.40 6.72 1.62
C VAL A 56 -7.80 7.29 1.37
N VAL A 57 -8.20 8.29 2.15
CA VAL A 57 -9.46 9.02 1.98
C VAL A 57 -9.17 10.37 1.32
N LEU A 58 -9.78 10.59 0.16
CA LEU A 58 -9.67 11.82 -0.62
C LEU A 58 -11.06 12.39 -0.85
N LYS A 59 -11.15 13.72 -0.86
CA LYS A 59 -12.35 14.47 -1.22
C LYS A 59 -12.10 15.27 -2.49
N ARG A 60 -13.03 15.21 -3.43
CA ARG A 60 -13.06 16.12 -4.57
C ARG A 60 -13.96 17.29 -4.21
N ASN A 61 -13.43 18.51 -4.29
CA ASN A 61 -14.29 19.69 -4.26
C ASN A 61 -14.78 19.90 -5.69
N GLU A 62 -16.09 19.89 -5.89
CA GLU A 62 -16.72 20.36 -7.12
C GLU A 62 -16.48 21.87 -7.30
#